data_AF-A0A1Y5H1T4-F1
#
_entry.id   AF-A0A1Y5H1T4-F1
#
_cell.length_a   1.000
_cell.length_b   1.000
_cell.length_c   1.000
_cell.angle_alpha   90.00
_cell.angle_beta   90.00
_cell.angle_gamma   90.00
#
_symmetry.space_group_name_H-M   'P 1'
#
loop_
_entity.id
_entity.type
_entity.pdbx_description
1 polymer ?
#
loop_
_entity_poly.entity_id
_entity_poly.type
_entity_poly.pdbx_seq_one_letter_code
_entity_poly.pdbx_strand_id
1 'polypeptide(L)'
;MPTNPERMVWAMVMVAVLTLLIERSDLPGDFPNIETLYPVDEVWINPGDSLIVAPGGEVVAGPLSKEKGYLIFDIDAELALTSKRALDVAGHYSRPDIFTLEVNKEKRRTLTFKGDNDIK
;
A
#
# COMPACT_ATOMS: atom_id res chain seq x y z
N MET A 1 10.28 -16.33 24.63
CA MET A 1 10.83 -15.74 23.39
C MET A 1 10.41 -16.62 22.22
N PRO A 2 9.80 -16.10 21.15
CA PRO A 2 9.58 -16.91 19.96
C PRO A 2 10.92 -17.12 19.25
N THR A 3 11.22 -18.38 18.92
CA THR A 3 12.52 -18.89 18.44
C THR A 3 12.61 -19.02 16.92
N ASN A 4 11.81 -18.26 16.15
CA ASN A 4 11.81 -18.33 14.70
C ASN A 4 12.08 -16.94 14.08
N PRO A 5 13.28 -16.69 13.54
CA PRO A 5 13.66 -15.39 12.97
C PRO A 5 12.85 -15.01 11.72
N GLU A 6 12.18 -15.95 11.05
CA GLU A 6 11.34 -15.67 9.87
C GLU A 6 9.91 -15.19 10.21
N ARG A 7 9.53 -15.16 11.50
CA ARG A 7 8.20 -14.74 11.97
C ARG A 7 8.21 -13.41 12.73
N MET A 8 9.19 -12.54 12.45
CA MET A 8 9.19 -11.20 13.00
C MET A 8 8.20 -10.34 12.20
N VAL A 9 7.01 -10.14 12.77
CA VAL A 9 5.98 -9.27 12.20
C VAL A 9 6.51 -7.84 12.27
N TRP A 10 7.00 -7.33 11.13
CA TRP A 10 7.33 -5.91 10.93
C TRP A 10 6.06 -5.07 11.04
N ALA A 11 5.63 -4.76 12.26
CA ALA A 11 4.56 -3.82 12.52
C ALA A 11 5.16 -2.57 13.17
N MET A 12 5.84 -1.77 12.36
CA MET A 12 5.93 -0.32 12.51
C MET A 12 6.11 0.24 11.10
N VAL A 13 5.07 0.89 10.61
CA VAL A 13 4.82 1.09 9.18
C VAL A 13 5.58 2.33 8.71
N MET A 14 6.65 2.15 7.92
CA MET A 14 7.01 3.19 6.95
C MET A 14 5.97 3.10 5.84
N VAL A 15 5.00 4.03 5.87
CA VAL A 15 3.97 4.10 4.84
C VAL A 15 4.59 4.86 3.67
N ALA A 16 4.97 4.13 2.63
CA ALA A 16 5.04 4.71 1.30
C ALA A 16 3.62 4.69 0.75
N VAL A 17 2.95 5.85 0.78
CA VAL A 17 1.64 5.96 0.10
C VAL A 17 1.97 6.10 -1.38
N LEU A 18 1.73 5.04 -2.16
CA LEU A 18 1.85 5.10 -3.61
C LEU A 18 0.45 5.30 -4.20
N THR A 19 0.17 6.52 -4.60
CA THR A 19 -1.07 6.90 -5.27
C THR A 19 -0.88 6.82 -6.76
N LEU A 20 -1.91 6.33 -7.47
CA LEU A 20 -1.98 6.49 -8.92
C LEU A 20 -1.99 7.99 -9.25
N LEU A 21 -1.02 8.46 -10.04
CA LEU A 21 -1.01 9.81 -10.59
C LEU A 21 -1.54 9.72 -12.01
N ILE A 22 -2.61 10.45 -12.32
CA ILE A 22 -3.27 10.37 -13.64
C ILE A 22 -3.62 11.78 -14.11
N GLU A 23 -3.00 12.19 -15.21
CA GLU A 23 -3.43 13.34 -16.00
C GLU A 23 -4.49 12.91 -17.01
N ARG A 24 -5.34 13.84 -17.42
CA ARG A 24 -6.30 13.61 -18.51
C ARG A 24 -5.60 13.10 -19.79
N SER A 25 -4.42 13.63 -20.10
CA SER A 25 -3.62 13.22 -21.25
C SER A 25 -3.05 11.81 -21.16
N ASP A 26 -3.10 11.16 -19.99
CA ASP A 26 -2.70 9.76 -19.85
C ASP A 26 -3.80 8.79 -20.35
N LEU A 27 -5.03 9.29 -20.62
CA LEU A 27 -6.11 8.49 -21.19
C LEU A 27 -5.94 8.28 -22.71
N PRO A 28 -6.32 7.11 -23.25
CA PRO A 28 -6.38 6.89 -24.69
C PRO A 28 -7.27 7.91 -25.42
N GLY A 29 -6.89 8.29 -26.64
CA GLY A 29 -7.67 9.26 -27.42
C GLY A 29 -9.06 8.78 -27.83
N ASP A 30 -9.30 7.46 -27.83
CA ASP A 30 -10.58 6.81 -28.09
C ASP A 30 -11.37 6.46 -26.82
N PHE A 31 -10.99 7.04 -25.67
CA PHE A 31 -11.67 6.78 -24.40
C PHE A 31 -13.15 7.22 -24.47
N PRO A 32 -14.10 6.30 -24.21
CA PRO A 32 -15.51 6.57 -24.42
C PRO A 32 -16.02 7.67 -23.47
N ASN A 33 -16.73 8.66 -24.03
CA ASN A 33 -17.34 9.76 -23.28
C ASN A 33 -16.34 10.59 -22.45
N ILE A 34 -15.09 10.72 -22.89
CA ILE A 34 -14.05 11.44 -22.14
C ILE A 34 -14.50 12.84 -21.69
N GLU A 35 -15.12 13.63 -22.58
CA GLU A 35 -15.56 14.99 -22.28
C GLU A 35 -16.62 15.09 -21.17
N THR A 36 -17.44 14.03 -21.00
CA THR A 36 -18.48 13.98 -19.97
C THR A 36 -17.91 13.47 -18.64
N LEU A 37 -16.98 12.51 -18.70
CA LEU A 37 -16.43 11.85 -17.51
C LEU A 37 -15.31 12.67 -16.87
N TYR A 38 -14.51 13.35 -17.69
CA TYR A 38 -13.39 14.19 -17.28
C TYR A 38 -13.47 15.47 -18.13
N PRO A 39 -13.82 16.64 -17.58
CA PRO A 39 -13.91 17.92 -18.33
C PRO A 39 -12.55 18.51 -18.74
N VAL A 40 -12.48 19.31 -19.83
CA VAL A 40 -11.20 19.77 -20.43
C VAL A 40 -10.40 20.67 -19.50
N ASP A 41 -11.09 21.38 -18.62
CA ASP A 41 -10.52 22.22 -17.58
C ASP A 41 -9.94 21.41 -16.40
N GLU A 42 -10.26 20.12 -16.30
CA GLU A 42 -9.69 19.20 -15.30
C GLU A 42 -8.45 18.49 -15.84
N VAL A 43 -7.27 19.02 -15.49
CA VAL A 43 -5.97 18.47 -15.90
C VAL A 43 -5.65 17.15 -15.17
N TRP A 44 -5.96 17.08 -13.88
CA TRP A 44 -5.59 15.96 -13.00
C TRP A 44 -6.83 15.14 -12.63
N ILE A 45 -6.92 13.92 -13.16
CA ILE A 45 -7.95 12.95 -12.79
C ILE A 45 -7.65 12.38 -11.41
N ASN A 46 -6.37 12.13 -11.13
CA ASN A 46 -5.88 11.80 -9.80
C ASN A 46 -4.59 12.60 -9.55
N PRO A 47 -4.57 13.49 -8.54
CA PRO A 47 -3.42 14.36 -8.27
C PRO A 47 -2.23 13.62 -7.64
N GLY A 48 -2.34 12.32 -7.35
CA GLY A 48 -1.29 11.59 -6.66
C GLY A 48 -1.36 11.84 -5.16
N ASP A 49 -0.37 12.54 -4.60
CA ASP A 49 -0.12 12.75 -3.17
C ASP A 49 0.72 11.65 -2.50
N SER A 50 1.68 11.09 -3.24
CA SER A 50 2.62 10.14 -2.65
C SER A 50 3.46 10.81 -1.55
N LEU A 51 3.68 10.14 -0.42
CA LEU A 51 4.45 10.67 0.70
C LEU A 51 5.10 9.56 1.53
N ILE A 52 6.11 9.93 2.33
CA ILE A 52 6.82 9.04 3.25
C ILE A 52 6.56 9.52 4.69
N VAL A 53 6.08 8.61 5.53
CA VAL A 53 5.86 8.86 6.97
C VAL A 53 6.84 8.04 7.80
N ALA A 54 7.54 8.70 8.73
CA ALA A 54 8.42 8.07 9.70
C ALA A 54 7.62 7.26 10.74
N PRO A 55 8.25 6.28 11.41
CA PRO A 55 7.63 5.48 12.48
C PRO A 55 6.98 6.28 13.62
N GLY A 56 7.37 7.54 13.84
CA GLY A 56 6.77 8.43 14.82
C GLY A 56 5.50 9.15 14.35
N GLY A 57 5.10 8.98 13.09
CA GLY A 57 3.96 9.65 12.46
C GLY A 57 4.29 10.96 11.74
N GLU A 58 5.55 11.38 11.73
CA GLU A 58 6.01 12.58 11.01
C GLU A 58 6.12 12.33 9.50
N VAL A 59 5.70 13.29 8.67
CA VAL A 59 5.93 13.25 7.21
C VAL A 59 7.35 13.70 6.91
N VAL A 60 8.17 12.82 6.35
CA VAL A 60 9.59 13.06 6.07
C VAL A 60 9.91 13.32 4.60
N ALA A 61 8.99 13.01 3.69
CA ALA A 61 9.06 13.39 2.29
C ALA A 61 7.66 13.49 1.67
N GLY A 62 7.47 14.41 0.71
CA GLY A 62 6.17 14.66 0.08
C GLY A 62 5.26 15.61 0.88
N PRO A 63 3.96 15.69 0.52
CA PRO A 63 3.32 14.95 -0.55
C PRO A 63 3.75 15.41 -1.94
N LEU A 64 3.91 14.47 -2.86
CA LEU A 64 4.12 14.72 -4.29
C LEU A 64 2.75 14.87 -4.96
N SER A 65 2.26 16.11 -5.00
CA SER A 65 0.93 16.46 -5.51
C SER A 65 1.02 17.09 -6.89
N LYS A 66 0.23 16.59 -7.84
CA LYS A 66 0.15 17.10 -9.22
C LYS A 66 1.52 17.20 -9.90
N GLU A 67 2.40 16.26 -9.58
CA GLU A 67 3.78 16.24 -10.06
C GLU A 67 4.26 14.80 -10.25
N LYS A 68 4.91 14.53 -11.39
CA LYS A 68 5.57 13.26 -11.69
C LYS A 68 6.99 13.28 -11.10
N GLY A 69 7.34 12.31 -10.27
CA GLY A 69 8.65 12.28 -9.64
C GLY A 69 8.85 11.12 -8.68
N TYR A 70 9.99 11.15 -8.00
CA TYR A 70 10.38 10.16 -7.00
C TYR A 70 10.60 10.86 -5.65
N LEU A 71 10.06 10.27 -4.58
CA LEU A 71 10.46 10.60 -3.22
C LEU A 71 11.53 9.60 -2.78
N ILE A 72 12.70 10.12 -2.43
CA ILE A 72 13.83 9.33 -1.97
C ILE A 72 14.19 9.81 -0.57
N PHE A 73 14.31 8.87 0.37
CA PHE A 73 14.64 9.16 1.76
C PHE A 73 15.49 8.03 2.34
N ASP A 74 16.57 8.38 3.03
CA ASP A 74 17.42 7.43 3.73
C ASP A 74 16.76 6.99 5.05
N ILE A 75 16.67 5.69 5.25
CA ILE A 75 15.96 5.11 6.39
C ILE A 75 16.94 4.65 7.48
N ASP A 76 16.61 4.95 8.74
CA ASP A 76 17.21 4.30 9.90
C ASP A 76 16.23 3.26 10.46
N ALA A 77 16.58 1.99 10.31
CA ALA A 77 15.76 0.87 10.76
C ALA A 77 15.61 0.80 12.30
N GLU A 78 16.56 1.36 13.06
CA GLU A 78 16.50 1.37 14.53
C GLU A 78 15.36 2.25 15.07
N LEU A 79 14.93 3.26 14.30
CA LEU A 79 13.78 4.09 14.64
C LEU A 79 12.49 3.26 14.71
N ALA A 80 12.32 2.30 13.81
CA ALA A 80 11.15 1.42 13.81
C ALA A 80 11.11 0.53 15.07
N LEU A 81 12.26 0.00 15.50
CA LEU A 81 12.38 -0.79 16.72
C LEU A 81 12.12 0.06 17.96
N THR A 82 12.66 1.28 18.00
CA THR A 82 12.50 2.19 19.13
C THR A 82 11.05 2.66 19.27
N SER A 83 10.36 2.97 18.16
CA SER A 83 8.94 3.35 18.18
C SER A 83 8.04 2.26 18.77
N LYS A 84 8.40 0.98 18.65
CA LYS A 84 7.62 -0.13 19.26
C LYS A 84 7.61 -0.07 20.78
N ARG A 85 8.60 0.59 21.41
CA ARG A 85 8.58 0.83 22.86
C ARG A 85 7.43 1.75 23.28
N ALA A 86 7.02 2.66 22.40
CA ALA A 86 5.86 3.51 22.65
C ALA A 86 4.55 2.76 22.40
N LEU A 87 4.47 1.94 21.34
CA LEU A 87 3.29 1.14 21.03
C LEU A 87 3.64 -0.13 20.22
N ASP A 88 3.36 -1.30 20.79
CA ASP A 88 3.52 -2.60 20.12
C ASP A 88 2.22 -3.43 20.16
N VAL A 89 1.33 -3.12 19.21
CA VAL A 89 -0.03 -3.69 19.11
C VAL A 89 -0.01 -5.21 18.97
N ALA A 90 0.91 -5.75 18.17
CA ALA A 90 1.02 -7.19 17.93
C ALA A 90 1.86 -7.94 18.99
N GLY A 91 2.54 -7.23 19.89
CA GLY A 91 3.37 -7.81 20.94
C GLY A 91 2.74 -7.63 22.31
N HIS A 92 3.30 -6.77 23.15
CA HIS A 92 2.90 -6.72 24.55
C HIS A 92 1.46 -6.22 24.78
N TYR A 93 0.86 -5.52 23.81
CA TYR A 93 -0.53 -5.08 23.86
C TYR A 93 -1.51 -6.07 23.19
N SER A 94 -1.04 -7.23 22.69
CA SER A 94 -1.85 -8.12 21.83
C SER A 94 -3.04 -8.82 22.51
N ARG A 95 -3.15 -8.83 23.85
CA ARG A 95 -4.22 -9.47 24.64
C ARG A 95 -4.77 -10.76 24.00
N PRO A 96 -3.91 -11.79 23.80
CA PRO A 96 -4.31 -13.04 23.15
C PRO A 96 -5.34 -13.84 23.95
N ASP A 97 -5.56 -13.46 25.22
CA ASP A 97 -6.61 -13.99 26.08
C ASP A 97 -8.01 -13.46 25.73
N ILE A 98 -8.11 -12.36 24.98
CA ILE A 98 -9.39 -11.79 24.53
C ILE A 98 -9.56 -11.96 23.01
N PHE A 99 -8.56 -11.59 22.23
CA PHE A 99 -8.66 -11.54 20.77
C PHE A 99 -7.68 -12.50 20.10
N THR A 100 -8.14 -13.13 19.02
CA THR A 100 -7.27 -13.91 18.13
C THR A 100 -7.66 -13.61 16.68
N LEU A 101 -6.65 -13.42 15.82
CA LEU A 101 -6.82 -13.27 14.39
C LEU A 101 -6.34 -14.55 13.70
N GLU A 102 -7.22 -15.20 12.96
CA GLU A 102 -6.88 -16.31 12.07
C GLU A 102 -6.87 -15.83 10.61
N VAL A 103 -5.82 -16.18 9.87
CA VAL A 103 -5.66 -15.81 8.46
C VAL A 103 -5.62 -17.08 7.62
N ASN A 104 -6.63 -17.26 6.76
CA ASN A 104 -6.60 -18.32 5.75
C ASN A 104 -5.64 -17.89 4.62
N LYS A 105 -4.51 -18.60 4.50
CA LYS A 105 -3.46 -18.35 3.50
C LYS A 105 -3.58 -19.22 2.25
N GLU A 106 -4.65 -20.00 2.12
CA GLU A 106 -4.89 -20.82 0.94
C GLU A 106 -5.05 -19.96 -0.31
N LYS A 107 -4.39 -20.37 -1.40
CA LYS A 107 -4.55 -19.73 -2.70
C LYS A 107 -5.97 -19.99 -3.22
N ARG A 108 -6.81 -18.95 -3.23
CA ARG A 108 -8.12 -19.00 -3.88
C ARG A 108 -7.95 -18.81 -5.39
N ARG A 109 -8.57 -19.67 -6.20
CA ARG A 109 -8.61 -19.52 -7.66
C ARG A 109 -9.93 -18.85 -8.04
N THR A 110 -9.87 -17.77 -8.82
CA THR A 110 -11.05 -17.07 -9.33
C THR A 110 -11.82 -17.92 -10.35
N LEU A 111 -11.11 -18.76 -11.10
CA LEU A 111 -11.68 -19.63 -12.13
C LEU A 111 -11.08 -21.04 -12.01
N THR A 112 -11.95 -22.05 -12.10
CA THR A 112 -11.57 -23.47 -12.21
C THR A 112 -12.32 -24.06 -13.39
N PHE A 113 -11.60 -24.42 -14.45
CA PHE A 113 -12.16 -25.11 -15.60
C PHE A 113 -12.29 -26.61 -15.26
N LYS A 114 -13.43 -27.23 -15.60
CA LYS A 114 -13.64 -28.67 -15.52
C LYS A 114 -14.16 -29.19 -16.86
N GLY A 115 -13.52 -30.22 -17.39
CA GLY A 115 -13.88 -30.93 -18.63
C GLY A 115 -12.64 -31.26 -19.46
N ASP A 116 -12.60 -32.46 -20.05
CA ASP A 116 -11.68 -32.80 -21.13
C ASP A 116 -12.18 -32.13 -22.40
N ASN A 117 -11.34 -31.28 -23.00
CA ASN A 117 -11.47 -30.94 -24.40
C ASN A 117 -10.05 -30.80 -24.96
N ASP A 118 -9.51 -31.94 -25.39
CA ASP A 118 -8.58 -31.99 -26.51
C ASP A 118 -9.22 -31.25 -27.69
N ILE A 119 -8.92 -29.96 -27.83
CA ILE A 119 -9.20 -29.24 -29.08
C ILE A 119 -7.86 -29.13 -29.80
N LYS A 120 -7.74 -29.91 -30.87
CA LYS A 120 -6.68 -29.80 -31.88
C LYS A 120 -6.66 -28.41 -32.53
#